data_AF-A0A1I1LIU7-F1
#
_entry.id   AF-A0A1I1LIU7-F1
#
_cell.length_a   1.000
_cell.length_b   1.000
_cell.length_c   1.000
_cell.angle_alpha   90.00
_cell.angle_beta   90.00
_cell.angle_gamma   90.00
#
_symmetry.space_group_name_H-M   'P 1'
#
loop_
_entity.id
_entity.type
_entity.pdbx_description
1 polymer ?
#
loop_
_entity_poly.entity_id
_entity_poly.type
_entity_poly.pdbx_seq_one_letter_code
_entity_poly.pdbx_strand_id
1 'polypeptide(L)'
;MYVNLFCNLIMQHAIDINGKKIRPASSGQIAFCGFCGEKVRGRCGEINIWHWQHINKVDCDSWKEGETEWHRAWKSRFPFDWQETIIIKNGEKHIADIFTDEGLVIEFQNSAISPSTIAEREKFYGKMIWVINAESFKNNLVTENVSEKHLAEIEKKYAVKRIHLKKYDSISLESIKKKPNLRTAEIQILIDNLNMLESVTAPFTIYNKNAHTFAEQIINIWQNDNLSVDPSLIKIITDDALISKNAFLRLRGDFKLNNYHLDLPGKTSSEIEQLYLERKNLLAQRESLKALLFEELKSVASKYLNLEGEITHLKNVLSFLNIEKDASDKELQNLKAEIDYYINTNLQILEDAYIEEKNNNIKDKDKLNFIWKRERKSWLTASAQIYFDLGDGRLLYKHSDNKVIYITLSDFISRFNPADS
;
A
#
# COMPACT_ATOMS: atom_id res chain seq x y z
N MET A 1 33.55 -30.95 -18.76
CA MET A 1 32.92 -31.62 -19.91
C MET A 1 31.42 -31.44 -19.73
N TYR A 2 30.81 -30.53 -20.49
CA TYR A 2 29.39 -30.17 -20.38
C TYR A 2 28.53 -31.38 -20.78
N VAL A 3 27.76 -31.93 -19.84
CA VAL A 3 26.72 -32.91 -20.17
C VAL A 3 25.44 -32.13 -20.46
N ASN A 4 25.02 -32.17 -21.72
CA ASN A 4 23.78 -31.59 -22.21
C ASN A 4 22.59 -31.93 -21.30
N LEU A 5 21.96 -30.89 -20.78
CA LEU A 5 20.59 -30.93 -20.26
C LEU A 5 19.67 -31.37 -21.39
N PHE A 6 19.20 -32.61 -21.35
CA PHE A 6 18.06 -33.03 -22.14
C PHE A 6 16.82 -32.30 -21.60
N CYS A 7 16.53 -31.13 -22.15
CA CYS A 7 15.25 -30.45 -22.00
C CYS A 7 14.20 -31.27 -22.77
N ASN A 8 13.62 -32.26 -22.10
CA ASN A 8 12.36 -32.85 -22.52
C ASN A 8 11.28 -32.17 -21.67
N LEU A 9 10.32 -31.50 -22.29
CA LEU A 9 9.12 -31.00 -21.63
C LEU A 9 8.35 -32.20 -21.08
N ILE A 10 8.45 -32.42 -19.77
CA ILE A 10 7.81 -33.52 -19.03
C ILE A 10 6.41 -33.05 -18.62
N MET A 11 5.36 -33.82 -18.96
CA MET A 11 3.98 -33.54 -18.55
C MET A 11 3.45 -34.66 -17.67
N GLN A 12 2.66 -34.34 -16.64
CA GLN A 12 2.03 -35.35 -15.79
C GLN A 12 0.74 -35.90 -16.40
N HIS A 13 0.03 -35.06 -17.17
CA HIS A 13 -1.27 -35.39 -17.72
C HIS A 13 -1.30 -35.32 -19.25
N ALA A 14 -2.13 -36.20 -19.84
CA ALA A 14 -2.47 -36.23 -21.25
C ALA A 14 -3.96 -36.53 -21.40
N ILE A 15 -4.47 -36.45 -22.62
CA ILE A 15 -5.86 -36.74 -22.99
C ILE A 15 -5.89 -38.09 -23.70
N ASP A 16 -6.73 -39.02 -23.23
CA ASP A 16 -6.94 -40.31 -23.86
C ASP A 16 -7.85 -40.20 -25.11
N ILE A 17 -8.09 -41.33 -25.77
CA ILE A 17 -8.95 -41.40 -26.96
C ILE A 17 -10.41 -41.00 -26.69
N ASN A 18 -10.85 -41.03 -25.44
CA ASN A 18 -12.21 -40.67 -25.01
C ASN A 18 -12.29 -39.21 -24.54
N GLY A 19 -11.21 -38.44 -24.65
CA GLY A 19 -11.15 -37.06 -24.17
C GLY A 19 -10.91 -36.92 -22.67
N LYS A 20 -10.59 -38.01 -21.95
CA LYS A 20 -10.37 -38.00 -20.51
C LYS A 20 -8.91 -37.70 -20.17
N LYS A 21 -8.71 -36.85 -19.16
CA LYS A 21 -7.40 -36.56 -18.57
C LYS A 21 -6.85 -37.77 -17.83
N ILE A 22 -5.64 -38.21 -18.16
CA ILE A 22 -5.00 -39.41 -17.62
C ILE A 22 -3.52 -39.21 -17.30
N ARG A 23 -3.03 -39.97 -16.32
CA ARG A 23 -1.60 -40.23 -16.09
C ARG A 23 -1.16 -41.45 -16.91
N PRO A 24 0.14 -41.60 -17.24
CA PRO A 24 0.60 -42.80 -17.93
C PRO A 24 0.43 -44.00 -17.00
N ALA A 25 -0.15 -45.08 -17.52
CA ALA A 25 -0.35 -46.35 -16.82
C ALA A 25 0.78 -47.35 -17.12
N SER A 26 1.43 -47.23 -18.28
CA SER A 26 2.54 -48.08 -18.68
C SER A 26 3.50 -47.36 -19.64
N SER A 27 4.75 -47.83 -19.69
CA SER A 27 5.75 -47.30 -20.62
C SER A 27 5.38 -47.69 -22.05
N GLY A 28 5.42 -46.73 -22.97
CA GLY A 28 5.00 -46.92 -24.37
C GLY A 28 3.52 -46.62 -24.64
N GLN A 29 2.69 -46.41 -23.62
CA GLN A 29 1.30 -45.98 -23.80
C GLN A 29 1.24 -44.71 -24.66
N ILE A 30 0.24 -44.60 -25.54
CA ILE A 30 0.04 -43.43 -26.41
C ILE A 30 -1.21 -42.67 -25.96
N ALA A 31 -1.08 -41.35 -25.90
CA ALA A 31 -2.16 -40.40 -25.63
C ALA A 31 -1.93 -39.12 -26.43
N PHE A 32 -2.76 -38.10 -26.23
CA PHE A 32 -2.66 -36.80 -26.89
C PHE A 32 -2.35 -35.70 -25.87
N CYS A 33 -1.47 -34.76 -26.22
CA CYS A 33 -1.23 -33.58 -25.41
C CYS A 33 -2.50 -32.72 -25.38
N GLY A 34 -3.02 -32.38 -24.20
CA GLY A 34 -4.19 -31.51 -24.08
C GLY A 34 -3.91 -30.07 -24.59
N PHE A 35 -2.65 -29.66 -24.62
CA PHE A 35 -2.25 -28.32 -25.04
C PHE A 35 -2.17 -28.19 -26.57
N CYS A 36 -1.31 -28.96 -27.23
CA CYS A 36 -1.09 -28.86 -28.68
C CYS A 36 -1.82 -29.92 -29.52
N GLY A 37 -2.41 -30.95 -28.89
CA GLY A 37 -3.08 -32.06 -29.58
C GLY A 37 -2.15 -33.14 -30.13
N GLU A 38 -0.83 -32.96 -30.05
CA GLU A 38 0.15 -33.90 -30.60
C GLU A 38 0.27 -35.19 -29.77
N LYS A 39 0.74 -36.27 -30.40
CA LYS A 39 0.90 -37.56 -29.72
C LYS A 39 2.02 -37.52 -28.69
N VAL A 40 1.71 -38.07 -27.52
CA VAL A 40 2.65 -38.25 -26.41
C VAL A 40 2.78 -39.73 -26.05
N ARG A 41 3.95 -40.11 -25.55
CA ARG A 41 4.27 -41.47 -25.11
C ARG A 41 4.54 -41.49 -23.61
N GLY A 42 3.91 -42.43 -22.91
CA GLY A 42 4.15 -42.69 -21.50
C GLY A 42 5.56 -43.24 -21.29
N ARG A 43 6.30 -42.65 -20.36
CA ARG A 43 7.59 -43.15 -19.87
C ARG A 43 7.39 -43.55 -18.42
N CYS A 44 7.42 -44.85 -18.16
CA CYS A 44 7.25 -45.41 -16.83
C CYS A 44 8.42 -46.36 -16.52
N GLY A 45 8.78 -46.50 -15.25
CA GLY A 45 9.79 -47.45 -14.78
C GLY A 45 10.28 -47.13 -13.37
N GLU A 46 11.22 -47.94 -12.88
CA GLU A 46 11.83 -47.75 -11.55
C GLU A 46 12.85 -46.60 -11.54
N ILE A 47 13.47 -46.32 -12.70
CA ILE A 47 14.48 -45.28 -12.85
C ILE A 47 13.85 -43.94 -13.29
N ASN A 48 12.76 -44.00 -14.07
CA ASN A 48 12.13 -42.81 -14.65
C ASN A 48 10.87 -42.44 -13.87
N ILE A 49 10.77 -41.18 -13.45
CA ILE A 49 9.51 -40.60 -12.95
C ILE A 49 8.45 -40.77 -14.04
N TRP A 50 7.27 -41.26 -13.67
CA TRP A 50 6.20 -41.54 -14.63
C TRP A 50 5.69 -40.25 -15.27
N HIS A 51 5.83 -40.12 -16.59
CA HIS A 51 5.46 -38.90 -17.31
C HIS A 51 5.07 -39.15 -18.77
N TRP A 52 4.44 -38.15 -19.38
CA TRP A 52 4.20 -38.07 -20.82
C TRP A 52 5.30 -37.26 -21.50
N GLN A 53 5.84 -37.82 -22.59
CA GLN A 53 6.83 -37.18 -23.45
C GLN A 53 6.28 -37.05 -24.86
N HIS A 54 6.40 -35.87 -25.49
CA HIS A 54 6.07 -35.72 -26.92
C HIS A 54 6.90 -36.68 -27.77
N ILE A 55 6.24 -37.39 -28.69
CA ILE A 55 6.91 -38.37 -29.56
C ILE A 55 7.84 -37.66 -30.54
N ASN A 56 7.40 -36.51 -31.06
CA ASN A 56 8.18 -35.63 -31.90
C ASN A 56 8.63 -34.42 -31.08
N LYS A 57 9.75 -33.80 -31.47
CA LYS A 57 10.16 -32.53 -30.86
C LYS A 57 9.19 -31.45 -31.33
N VAL A 58 8.30 -31.05 -30.42
CA VAL A 58 7.28 -30.03 -30.65
C VAL A 58 7.48 -28.95 -29.58
N ASP A 59 7.54 -27.69 -30.01
CA ASP A 59 7.43 -26.57 -29.09
C ASP A 59 5.95 -26.47 -28.68
N CYS A 60 5.67 -26.90 -27.45
CA CYS A 60 4.31 -27.03 -26.92
C CYS A 60 3.90 -25.74 -26.19
N ASP A 61 4.07 -25.67 -24.87
CA ASP A 61 3.91 -24.45 -24.09
C ASP A 61 5.29 -23.85 -23.77
N SER A 62 5.50 -22.59 -24.14
CA SER A 62 6.76 -21.88 -23.90
C SER A 62 7.00 -21.57 -22.42
N TRP A 63 5.96 -21.62 -21.58
CA TRP A 63 6.07 -21.40 -20.13
C TRP A 63 6.36 -22.67 -19.35
N LYS A 64 6.30 -23.84 -19.98
CA LYS A 64 6.53 -25.09 -19.29
C LYS A 64 8.03 -25.28 -19.05
N GLU A 65 8.43 -25.24 -17.78
CA GLU A 65 9.80 -25.58 -17.36
C GLU A 65 9.98 -27.09 -17.19
N GLY A 66 11.23 -27.53 -16.98
CA GLY A 66 11.53 -28.91 -16.62
C GLY A 66 10.95 -29.26 -15.24
N GLU A 67 10.13 -30.31 -15.19
CA GLU A 67 9.49 -30.79 -13.97
C GLU A 67 10.53 -31.39 -12.99
N THR A 68 10.54 -30.92 -11.74
CA THR A 68 11.35 -31.52 -10.66
C THR A 68 10.50 -32.37 -9.71
N GLU A 69 11.13 -33.21 -8.88
CA GLU A 69 10.41 -33.96 -7.84
C GLU A 69 9.67 -33.03 -6.88
N TRP A 70 10.31 -31.92 -6.49
CA TRP A 70 9.69 -30.86 -5.67
C TRP A 70 8.43 -30.30 -6.33
N HIS A 71 8.51 -29.96 -7.61
CA HIS A 71 7.39 -29.40 -8.38
C HIS A 71 6.22 -30.37 -8.48
N ARG A 72 6.52 -31.65 -8.76
CA ARG A 72 5.52 -32.72 -8.84
C ARG A 72 4.86 -32.99 -7.50
N ALA A 73 5.66 -33.07 -6.42
CA ALA A 73 5.14 -33.29 -5.08
C ALA A 73 4.18 -32.16 -4.69
N TRP A 74 4.51 -30.90 -5.01
CA TRP A 74 3.64 -29.75 -4.78
C TRP A 74 2.31 -29.87 -5.52
N LYS A 75 2.34 -30.17 -6.82
CA LYS A 75 1.12 -30.39 -7.61
C LYS A 75 0.25 -31.52 -7.08
N SER A 76 0.85 -32.62 -6.62
CA SER A 76 0.11 -33.78 -6.11
C SER A 76 -0.65 -33.55 -4.80
N ARG A 77 -0.47 -32.41 -4.13
CA ARG A 77 -1.20 -32.02 -2.91
C ARG A 77 -2.57 -31.40 -3.19
N PHE A 78 -2.91 -31.20 -4.47
CA PHE A 78 -4.18 -30.63 -4.91
C PHE A 78 -5.00 -31.66 -5.67
N PRO A 79 -6.32 -31.48 -5.80
CA PRO A 79 -7.20 -32.36 -6.57
C PRO A 79 -6.68 -32.60 -7.99
N PHE A 80 -6.87 -33.83 -8.48
CA PHE A 80 -6.38 -34.26 -9.80
C PHE A 80 -6.86 -33.35 -10.94
N ASP A 81 -8.10 -32.89 -10.87
CA ASP A 81 -8.70 -32.08 -11.93
C ASP A 81 -8.10 -30.67 -11.99
N TRP A 82 -7.55 -30.16 -10.89
CA TRP A 82 -6.96 -28.82 -10.82
C TRP A 82 -5.54 -28.74 -11.40
N GLN A 83 -4.81 -29.86 -11.41
CA GLN A 83 -3.39 -29.91 -11.78
C GLN A 83 -3.16 -29.74 -13.29
N GLU A 84 -2.19 -28.94 -13.73
CA GLU A 84 -1.87 -28.76 -15.16
C GLU A 84 -3.09 -28.37 -16.02
N THR A 85 -3.85 -27.37 -15.55
CA THR A 85 -5.07 -26.92 -16.22
C THR A 85 -4.74 -25.90 -17.29
N ILE A 86 -5.36 -26.08 -18.46
CA ILE A 86 -5.19 -25.19 -19.60
C ILE A 86 -6.08 -23.97 -19.43
N ILE A 87 -5.50 -22.78 -19.51
CA ILE A 87 -6.21 -21.51 -19.47
C ILE A 87 -6.06 -20.81 -20.82
N ILE A 88 -7.18 -20.33 -21.37
CA ILE A 88 -7.24 -19.59 -22.64
C ILE A 88 -7.77 -18.20 -22.37
N LYS A 89 -7.02 -17.16 -22.73
CA LYS A 89 -7.43 -15.75 -22.63
C LYS A 89 -6.91 -14.97 -23.84
N ASN A 90 -7.75 -14.14 -24.44
CA ASN A 90 -7.38 -13.24 -25.55
C ASN A 90 -6.65 -13.94 -26.73
N GLY A 91 -6.94 -15.21 -26.98
CA GLY A 91 -6.29 -16.00 -28.03
C GLY A 91 -4.95 -16.62 -27.63
N GLU A 92 -4.43 -16.32 -26.44
CA GLU A 92 -3.26 -16.97 -25.83
C GLU A 92 -3.70 -18.14 -24.95
N LYS A 93 -2.87 -19.18 -24.87
CA LYS A 93 -3.13 -20.41 -24.11
C LYS A 93 -1.88 -20.79 -23.33
N HIS A 94 -2.03 -21.06 -22.03
CA HIS A 94 -0.95 -21.52 -21.16
C HIS A 94 -1.44 -22.58 -20.16
N ILE A 95 -0.53 -23.41 -19.66
CA ILE A 95 -0.80 -24.43 -18.66
C ILE A 95 -0.50 -23.86 -17.27
N ALA A 96 -1.53 -23.74 -16.43
CA ALA A 96 -1.39 -23.44 -15.01
C ALA A 96 -1.02 -24.71 -14.23
N ASP A 97 -0.07 -24.62 -13.30
CA ASP A 97 0.32 -25.75 -12.44
C ASP A 97 -0.86 -26.25 -11.61
N ILE A 98 -1.60 -25.34 -10.97
CA ILE A 98 -2.86 -25.58 -10.26
C ILE A 98 -3.85 -24.48 -10.65
N PHE A 99 -5.08 -24.87 -10.96
CA PHE A 99 -6.21 -23.96 -11.13
C PHE A 99 -7.37 -24.42 -10.27
N THR A 100 -7.74 -23.62 -9.26
CA THR A 100 -8.83 -23.95 -8.34
C THR A 100 -10.19 -23.65 -8.97
N ASP A 101 -11.25 -24.24 -8.40
CA ASP A 101 -12.64 -23.95 -8.74
C ASP A 101 -13.04 -22.48 -8.50
N GLU A 102 -12.43 -21.82 -7.53
CA GLU A 102 -12.55 -20.37 -7.28
C GLU A 102 -11.77 -19.47 -8.25
N GLY A 103 -11.21 -20.04 -9.33
CA GLY A 103 -10.46 -19.32 -10.35
C GLY A 103 -9.12 -18.77 -9.90
N LEU A 104 -8.50 -19.36 -8.87
CA LEU A 104 -7.14 -19.02 -8.42
C LEU A 104 -6.12 -19.90 -9.12
N VAL A 105 -5.04 -19.29 -9.64
CA VAL A 105 -3.86 -20.00 -10.15
C VAL A 105 -2.78 -20.07 -9.09
N ILE A 106 -2.16 -21.24 -8.89
CA ILE A 106 -0.96 -21.40 -8.08
C ILE A 106 0.15 -21.95 -8.96
N GLU A 107 1.23 -21.17 -9.12
CA GLU A 107 2.43 -21.58 -9.86
C GLU A 107 3.57 -21.90 -8.89
N PHE A 108 4.30 -22.96 -9.20
CA PHE A 108 5.44 -23.40 -8.42
C PHE A 108 6.75 -23.08 -9.16
N GLN A 109 7.63 -22.30 -8.54
CA GLN A 109 8.88 -21.89 -9.16
C GLN A 109 10.09 -22.47 -8.42
N ASN A 110 10.80 -23.37 -9.10
CA ASN A 110 12.03 -23.98 -8.58
C ASN A 110 13.30 -23.27 -9.10
N SER A 111 13.27 -22.81 -10.35
CA SER A 111 14.43 -22.25 -11.05
C SER A 111 14.43 -20.73 -11.07
N ALA A 112 15.54 -20.13 -11.53
CA ALA A 112 15.57 -18.69 -11.77
C ALA A 112 14.62 -18.33 -12.93
N ILE A 113 13.75 -17.35 -12.69
CA ILE A 113 12.82 -16.79 -13.67
C ILE A 113 13.13 -15.31 -13.87
N SER A 114 12.90 -14.79 -15.08
CA SER A 114 13.12 -13.38 -15.38
C SER A 114 11.97 -12.50 -14.85
N PRO A 115 12.22 -11.21 -14.54
CA PRO A 115 11.14 -10.31 -14.13
C PRO A 115 10.07 -10.11 -15.22
N SER A 116 10.45 -10.16 -16.50
CA SER A 116 9.48 -10.04 -17.60
C SER A 116 8.53 -11.24 -17.66
N THR A 117 9.04 -12.46 -17.48
CA THR A 117 8.21 -13.66 -17.45
C THR A 117 7.27 -13.69 -16.24
N ILE A 118 7.71 -13.19 -15.07
CA ILE A 118 6.81 -13.02 -13.92
C ILE A 118 5.66 -12.06 -14.28
N ALA A 119 5.98 -10.88 -14.80
CA ALA A 119 4.97 -9.88 -15.15
C ALA A 119 4.00 -10.37 -16.23
N GLU A 120 4.49 -11.10 -17.24
CA GLU A 120 3.67 -11.73 -18.28
C GLU A 120 2.70 -12.76 -17.69
N ARG A 121 3.18 -13.65 -16.82
CA ARG A 121 2.36 -14.66 -16.15
C ARG A 121 1.31 -14.06 -15.24
N GLU A 122 1.70 -13.09 -14.41
CA GLU A 122 0.76 -12.40 -13.50
C GLU A 122 -0.32 -11.64 -14.27
N LYS A 123 0.05 -10.97 -15.37
CA LYS A 123 -0.91 -10.28 -16.24
C LYS A 123 -1.87 -11.26 -16.92
N PHE A 124 -1.37 -12.40 -17.39
CA PHE A 124 -2.20 -13.41 -18.05
C PHE A 124 -3.15 -14.09 -17.06
N TYR A 125 -2.63 -14.62 -15.95
CA TYR A 125 -3.44 -15.37 -15.00
C TYR A 125 -4.35 -14.47 -14.13
N GLY A 126 -3.88 -13.29 -13.72
CA GLY A 126 -4.62 -12.36 -12.86
C GLY A 126 -4.62 -12.82 -11.40
N LYS A 127 -5.67 -13.52 -10.96
CA LYS A 127 -5.77 -14.03 -9.58
C LYS A 127 -4.80 -15.20 -9.39
N MET A 128 -3.63 -14.92 -8.81
CA MET A 128 -2.50 -15.84 -8.82
C MET A 128 -1.68 -15.81 -7.52
N ILE A 129 -1.06 -16.94 -7.19
CA ILE A 129 -0.06 -17.09 -6.11
C ILE A 129 1.20 -17.76 -6.67
N TRP A 130 2.36 -17.33 -6.17
CA TRP A 130 3.65 -17.99 -6.35
C TRP A 130 4.04 -18.79 -5.11
N VAL A 131 4.45 -20.03 -5.32
CA VAL A 131 5.17 -20.84 -4.32
C VAL A 131 6.58 -21.09 -4.85
N ILE A 132 7.59 -20.58 -4.17
CA ILE A 132 8.99 -20.62 -4.62
C ILE A 132 9.75 -21.63 -3.78
N ASN A 133 10.50 -22.52 -4.43
CA ASN A 133 11.44 -23.37 -3.71
C ASN A 133 12.60 -22.52 -3.16
N ALA A 134 12.58 -22.27 -1.84
CA ALA A 134 13.60 -21.48 -1.17
C ALA A 134 14.65 -22.33 -0.46
N GLU A 135 14.57 -23.66 -0.50
CA GLU A 135 15.46 -24.54 0.27
C GLU A 135 16.94 -24.23 0.05
N SER A 136 17.33 -24.01 -1.21
CA SER A 136 18.72 -23.68 -1.60
C SER A 136 19.22 -22.30 -1.13
N PHE A 137 18.31 -21.38 -0.77
CA PHE A 137 18.65 -20.02 -0.35
C PHE A 137 17.94 -19.58 0.92
N LYS A 138 17.39 -20.48 1.73
CA LYS A 138 16.66 -20.15 2.96
C LYS A 138 17.49 -19.35 3.96
N ASN A 139 18.82 -19.57 3.99
CA ASN A 139 19.75 -18.81 4.82
C ASN A 139 19.89 -17.33 4.40
N ASN A 140 19.45 -17.00 3.19
CA ASN A 140 19.35 -15.62 2.73
C ASN A 140 18.03 -14.95 3.20
N LEU A 141 17.05 -15.72 3.66
CA LEU A 141 15.77 -15.24 4.16
C LEU A 141 15.89 -14.99 5.67
N VAL A 142 16.24 -13.77 6.06
CA VAL A 142 16.38 -13.40 7.47
C VAL A 142 15.06 -12.85 7.99
N THR A 143 14.61 -13.39 9.12
CA THR A 143 13.41 -12.95 9.82
C THR A 143 13.78 -12.48 11.21
N GLU A 144 13.25 -11.33 11.63
CA GLU A 144 13.52 -10.77 12.96
C GLU A 144 12.21 -10.39 13.66
N ASN A 145 12.05 -10.87 14.90
CA ASN A 145 10.96 -10.43 15.77
C ASN A 145 11.44 -9.20 16.56
N VAL A 146 11.14 -8.01 16.07
CA VAL A 146 11.51 -6.74 16.72
C VAL A 146 10.36 -6.14 17.55
N SER A 147 9.28 -6.88 17.76
CA SER A 147 8.05 -6.35 18.40
C SER A 147 8.33 -5.70 19.75
N GLU A 148 9.10 -6.35 20.62
CA GLU A 148 9.44 -5.84 21.95
C GLU A 148 10.31 -4.57 21.90
N LYS A 149 11.31 -4.54 21.00
CA LYS A 149 12.17 -3.36 20.81
C LYS A 149 11.35 -2.16 20.32
N HIS A 150 10.48 -2.40 19.34
CA HIS A 150 9.62 -1.36 18.79
C HIS A 150 8.61 -0.84 19.82
N LEU A 151 8.05 -1.73 20.64
CA LEU A 151 7.16 -1.34 21.73
C LEU A 151 7.89 -0.46 22.77
N ALA A 152 9.15 -0.78 23.10
CA ALA A 152 9.96 0.05 23.97
C ALA A 152 10.29 1.43 23.36
N GLU A 153 10.53 1.49 22.05
CA GLU A 153 10.73 2.74 21.31
C GLU A 153 9.46 3.60 21.29
N ILE A 154 8.28 3.00 21.07
CA ILE A 154 6.98 3.66 21.18
C ILE A 154 6.80 4.22 22.58
N GLU A 155 6.99 3.42 23.63
CA GLU A 155 6.83 3.90 25.02
C GLU A 155 7.74 5.10 25.30
N LYS A 156 9.02 5.01 24.91
CA LYS A 156 9.98 6.10 25.09
C LYS A 156 9.55 7.38 24.36
N LYS A 157 9.09 7.25 23.11
CA LYS A 157 8.58 8.38 22.29
C LYS A 157 7.42 9.10 22.98
N TYR A 158 6.42 8.35 23.47
CA TYR A 158 5.25 8.94 24.11
C TYR A 158 5.55 9.45 25.52
N ALA A 159 6.45 8.81 26.27
CA ALA A 159 6.90 9.30 27.57
C ALA A 159 7.53 10.70 27.47
N VAL A 160 8.38 10.94 26.47
CA VAL A 160 8.99 12.28 26.24
C VAL A 160 7.91 13.33 25.94
N LYS A 161 6.92 13.00 25.10
CA LYS A 161 5.81 13.91 24.78
C LYS A 161 4.95 14.23 26.01
N ARG A 162 4.64 13.25 26.86
CA ARG A 162 3.90 13.43 28.13
C ARG A 162 4.65 14.38 29.06
N ILE A 163 5.96 14.21 29.20
CA ILE A 163 6.82 15.08 30.02
C ILE A 163 6.80 16.51 29.48
N HIS A 164 6.92 16.68 28.16
CA HIS A 164 6.92 18.00 27.53
C HIS A 164 5.60 18.75 27.76
N LEU A 165 4.45 18.09 27.59
CA LEU A 165 3.14 18.70 27.86
C LEU A 165 2.98 19.09 29.33
N LYS A 166 3.34 18.20 30.25
CA LYS A 166 3.23 18.45 31.70
C LYS A 166 4.17 19.54 32.21
N LYS A 167 5.24 19.87 31.46
CA LYS A 167 6.18 20.95 31.83
C LYS A 167 5.48 22.28 32.09
N TYR A 168 4.37 22.54 31.40
CA TYR A 168 3.61 23.79 31.50
C TYR A 168 2.27 23.63 32.22
N ASP A 169 2.08 22.57 33.01
CA ASP A 169 0.92 22.48 33.91
C ASP A 169 0.96 23.56 34.99
N SER A 170 -0.20 23.87 35.57
CA SER A 170 -0.32 24.97 36.52
C SER A 170 0.66 24.85 37.70
N ILE A 171 0.90 23.63 38.17
CA ILE A 171 1.82 23.32 39.28
C ILE A 171 3.28 23.59 38.88
N SER A 172 3.69 23.12 37.70
CA SER A 172 5.05 23.30 37.18
C SER A 172 5.32 24.77 36.88
N LEU A 173 4.34 25.49 36.33
CA LEU A 173 4.43 26.93 36.09
C LEU A 173 4.56 27.72 37.39
N GLU A 174 3.88 27.34 38.47
CA GLU A 174 4.10 27.97 39.78
C GLU A 174 5.54 27.80 40.28
N SER A 175 6.12 26.62 40.07
CA SER A 175 7.52 26.34 40.41
C SER A 175 8.48 27.20 39.59
N ILE A 176 8.23 27.35 38.29
CA ILE A 176 9.00 28.21 37.38
C ILE A 176 8.87 29.68 37.81
N LYS A 177 7.66 30.15 38.12
CA LYS A 177 7.38 31.54 38.52
C LYS A 177 8.14 31.96 39.78
N LYS A 178 8.42 31.02 40.69
CA LYS A 178 9.22 31.24 41.92
C LYS A 178 10.73 31.40 41.67
N LYS A 179 11.24 31.10 40.46
CA LYS A 179 12.67 31.10 40.11
C LYS A 179 12.96 32.15 39.01
N PRO A 180 13.40 33.38 39.36
CA PRO A 180 13.49 34.50 38.41
C PRO A 180 14.31 34.22 37.15
N ASN A 181 15.54 33.70 37.29
CA ASN A 181 16.41 33.43 36.14
C ASN A 181 15.82 32.36 35.20
N LEU A 182 15.20 31.32 35.77
CA LEU A 182 14.55 30.27 35.00
C LEU A 182 13.30 30.80 34.30
N ARG A 183 12.49 31.61 35.00
CA ARG A 183 11.29 32.27 34.46
C ARG A 183 11.62 33.11 33.23
N THR A 184 12.63 33.97 33.31
CA THR A 184 13.01 34.84 32.18
C THR A 184 13.48 34.04 30.97
N ALA A 185 14.32 33.02 31.18
CA ALA A 185 14.78 32.15 30.09
C ALA A 185 13.61 31.40 29.43
N GLU A 186 12.68 30.89 30.24
CA GLU A 186 11.53 30.14 29.74
C GLU A 186 10.54 31.03 28.97
N ILE A 187 10.29 32.24 29.46
CA ILE A 187 9.46 33.23 28.76
C ILE A 187 10.03 33.51 27.36
N GLN A 188 11.34 33.69 27.22
CA GLN A 188 11.95 33.94 25.92
C GLN A 188 11.73 32.77 24.95
N ILE A 189 11.94 31.53 25.40
CA ILE A 189 11.70 30.32 24.59
C ILE A 189 10.24 30.26 24.14
N LEU A 190 9.30 30.53 25.04
CA LEU A 190 7.86 30.51 24.74
C LEU A 190 7.46 31.62 23.75
N ILE A 191 8.07 32.81 23.84
CA ILE A 191 7.86 33.91 22.88
C ILE A 191 8.37 33.51 21.49
N ASP A 192 9.57 32.94 21.40
CA ASP A 192 10.16 32.53 20.13
C ASP A 192 9.30 31.45 19.45
N ASN A 193 8.81 30.47 20.22
CA ASN A 193 7.89 29.44 19.74
C ASN A 193 6.55 30.03 19.30
N LEU A 194 5.97 30.95 20.08
CA LEU A 194 4.71 31.61 19.74
C LEU A 194 4.83 32.38 18.42
N ASN A 195 5.89 33.18 18.25
CA ASN A 195 6.14 33.93 17.02
C ASN A 195 6.28 33.01 15.81
N MET A 196 6.97 31.88 15.96
CA MET A 196 7.11 30.89 14.90
C MET A 196 5.74 30.32 14.50
N LEU A 197 4.91 29.90 15.46
CA LEU A 197 3.59 29.34 15.18
C LEU A 197 2.65 30.37 14.55
N GLU A 198 2.61 31.60 15.08
CA GLU A 198 1.81 32.69 14.52
C GLU A 198 2.21 33.03 13.09
N SER A 199 3.51 32.98 12.76
CA SER A 199 3.96 33.21 11.38
C SER A 199 3.43 32.17 10.39
N VAL A 200 3.25 30.93 10.86
CA VAL A 200 2.78 29.80 10.05
C VAL A 200 1.26 29.84 9.88
N THR A 201 0.52 30.35 10.86
CA THR A 201 -0.95 30.47 10.78
C THR A 201 -1.44 31.83 10.26
N ALA A 202 -0.58 32.85 10.25
CA ALA A 202 -0.89 34.19 9.76
C ALA A 202 -1.59 34.23 8.38
N PRO A 203 -1.18 33.42 7.37
CA PRO A 203 -1.85 33.39 6.07
C PRO A 203 -3.34 33.04 6.14
N PHE A 204 -3.79 32.35 7.20
CA PHE A 204 -5.18 31.96 7.38
C PHE A 204 -6.07 33.08 7.97
N THR A 205 -5.49 34.21 8.40
CA THR A 205 -6.24 35.30 9.03
C THR A 205 -7.32 35.87 8.11
N ILE A 206 -7.02 36.05 6.82
CA ILE A 206 -7.98 36.56 5.83
C ILE A 206 -9.12 35.57 5.54
N TYR A 207 -8.95 34.31 5.95
CA TYR A 207 -9.94 33.24 5.81
C TYR A 207 -10.65 32.94 7.14
N ASN A 208 -10.67 33.91 8.06
CA ASN A 208 -11.26 33.78 9.40
C ASN A 208 -10.69 32.59 10.21
N LYS A 209 -9.45 32.19 9.93
CA LYS A 209 -8.81 31.00 10.52
C LYS A 209 -9.68 29.74 10.41
N ASN A 210 -10.37 29.57 9.28
CA ASN A 210 -11.30 28.49 9.06
C ASN A 210 -10.95 27.69 7.80
N ALA A 211 -10.77 26.37 7.95
CA ALA A 211 -10.35 25.48 6.87
C ALA A 211 -11.39 25.39 5.73
N HIS A 212 -12.67 25.44 6.08
CA HIS A 212 -13.78 25.42 5.13
C HIS A 212 -13.77 26.71 4.30
N THR A 213 -13.76 27.87 4.96
CA THR A 213 -13.69 29.18 4.29
C THR A 213 -12.46 29.30 3.40
N PHE A 214 -11.31 28.80 3.86
CA PHE A 214 -10.09 28.73 3.05
C PHE A 214 -10.31 27.91 1.78
N ALA A 215 -10.80 26.67 1.90
CA ALA A 215 -11.02 25.80 0.76
C ALA A 215 -12.01 26.39 -0.27
N GLU A 216 -13.11 26.99 0.21
CA GLU A 216 -14.11 27.65 -0.65
C GLU A 216 -13.49 28.81 -1.44
N GLN A 217 -12.73 29.67 -0.76
CA GLN A 217 -12.13 30.85 -1.40
C GLN A 217 -11.03 30.47 -2.40
N ILE A 218 -10.17 29.50 -2.07
CA ILE A 218 -9.13 29.03 -3.00
C ILE A 218 -9.75 28.41 -4.26
N ILE A 219 -10.80 27.60 -4.10
CA ILE A 219 -11.53 27.06 -5.25
C ILE A 219 -12.15 28.18 -6.07
N ASN A 220 -12.79 29.17 -5.45
CA ASN A 220 -13.37 30.30 -6.16
C ASN A 220 -12.31 31.09 -6.94
N ILE A 221 -11.11 31.28 -6.39
CA ILE A 221 -9.98 31.91 -7.09
C ILE A 221 -9.62 31.08 -8.33
N TRP A 222 -9.40 29.78 -8.17
CA TRP A 222 -9.01 28.90 -9.28
C TRP A 222 -10.09 28.65 -10.33
N GLN A 223 -11.36 28.82 -9.97
CA GLN A 223 -12.48 28.79 -10.91
C GLN A 223 -12.53 30.06 -11.79
N ASN A 224 -12.08 31.19 -11.27
CA ASN A 224 -12.09 32.47 -11.97
C ASN A 224 -10.82 32.65 -12.80
N ASP A 225 -10.81 33.69 -13.65
CA ASP A 225 -9.66 33.95 -14.52
C ASP A 225 -8.40 34.44 -13.79
N ASN A 226 -8.55 34.83 -12.51
CA ASN A 226 -7.47 35.29 -11.66
C ASN A 226 -6.88 34.12 -10.84
N LEU A 227 -5.71 33.62 -11.25
CA LEU A 227 -4.99 32.56 -10.53
C LEU A 227 -4.13 33.06 -9.37
N SER A 228 -4.11 34.37 -9.12
CA SER A 228 -3.23 34.93 -8.10
C SER A 228 -3.69 34.49 -6.71
N VAL A 229 -2.85 33.70 -6.06
CA VAL A 229 -2.97 33.35 -4.64
C VAL A 229 -1.80 34.02 -3.91
N ASP A 230 -2.02 34.41 -2.65
CA ASP A 230 -0.97 34.97 -1.79
C ASP A 230 0.29 34.08 -1.77
N PRO A 231 1.49 34.63 -2.06
CA PRO A 231 2.74 33.87 -2.04
C PRO A 231 3.02 33.13 -0.71
N SER A 232 2.53 33.65 0.41
CA SER A 232 2.67 33.00 1.72
C SER A 232 1.95 31.64 1.78
N LEU A 233 0.94 31.41 0.94
CA LEU A 233 0.20 30.17 0.85
C LEU A 233 0.83 29.14 -0.08
N ILE A 234 1.92 29.46 -0.79
CA ILE A 234 2.51 28.56 -1.81
C ILE A 234 2.74 27.17 -1.23
N LYS A 235 3.37 27.05 -0.06
CA LYS A 235 3.64 25.76 0.58
C LYS A 235 2.38 24.93 0.86
N ILE A 236 1.27 25.60 1.15
CA ILE A 236 -0.03 24.98 1.47
C ILE A 236 -0.72 24.53 0.18
N ILE A 237 -0.78 25.42 -0.83
CA ILE A 237 -1.46 25.13 -2.09
C ILE A 237 -0.65 24.23 -3.03
N THR A 238 0.60 23.91 -2.70
CA THR A 238 1.44 22.93 -3.41
C THR A 238 1.67 21.66 -2.59
N ASP A 239 0.92 21.42 -1.51
CA ASP A 239 1.01 20.19 -0.73
C ASP A 239 0.68 18.98 -1.64
N ASP A 240 1.48 17.93 -1.56
CA ASP A 240 1.33 16.71 -2.37
C ASP A 240 0.00 15.99 -2.12
N ALA A 241 -0.67 16.28 -0.99
CA ALA A 241 -2.02 15.78 -0.70
C ALA A 241 -3.11 16.38 -1.61
N LEU A 242 -2.81 17.43 -2.39
CA LEU A 242 -3.74 18.06 -3.33
C LEU A 242 -3.74 17.35 -4.69
N ILE A 243 -4.14 16.08 -4.69
CA ILE A 243 -4.10 15.17 -5.85
C ILE A 243 -4.96 15.72 -7.00
N SER A 244 -6.12 16.30 -6.68
CA SER A 244 -7.11 16.74 -7.67
C SER A 244 -6.77 18.10 -8.31
N LYS A 245 -5.81 18.84 -7.75
CA LYS A 245 -5.49 20.23 -8.13
C LYS A 245 -5.16 20.38 -9.63
N ASN A 246 -4.24 19.56 -10.14
CA ASN A 246 -3.76 19.71 -11.51
C ASN A 246 -4.86 19.38 -12.54
N ALA A 247 -5.66 18.35 -12.28
CA ALA A 247 -6.82 18.01 -13.11
C ALA A 247 -7.87 19.13 -13.09
N PHE A 248 -8.14 19.69 -11.91
CA PHE A 248 -9.07 20.81 -11.76
C PHE A 248 -8.62 22.06 -12.54
N LEU A 249 -7.34 22.43 -12.45
CA LEU A 249 -6.78 23.56 -13.18
C LEU A 249 -6.75 23.32 -14.70
N ARG A 250 -6.56 22.07 -15.15
CA ARG A 250 -6.59 21.70 -16.57
C ARG A 250 -7.97 21.94 -17.19
N LEU A 251 -9.04 21.58 -16.49
CA LEU A 251 -10.42 21.77 -16.99
C LEU A 251 -10.70 23.22 -17.38
N ARG A 252 -10.08 24.20 -16.71
CA ARG A 252 -10.19 25.61 -17.11
C ARG A 252 -9.70 25.85 -18.53
N GLY A 253 -8.58 25.24 -18.92
CA GLY A 253 -8.06 25.30 -20.28
C GLY A 253 -9.03 24.68 -21.27
N ASP A 254 -9.60 23.53 -20.91
CA ASP A 254 -10.59 22.83 -21.75
C ASP A 254 -11.87 23.66 -21.93
N PHE A 255 -12.35 24.36 -20.89
CA PHE A 255 -13.47 25.30 -20.99
C PHE A 255 -13.16 26.50 -21.90
N LYS A 256 -11.95 27.06 -21.83
CA LYS A 256 -11.54 28.15 -22.73
C LYS A 256 -11.51 27.70 -24.17
N LEU A 257 -10.99 26.50 -24.42
CA LEU A 257 -10.94 25.90 -25.75
C LEU A 257 -12.35 25.62 -26.28
N ASN A 258 -13.23 25.03 -25.46
CA ASN A 258 -14.62 24.78 -25.83
C ASN A 258 -15.39 26.09 -26.12
N ASN A 259 -15.21 27.15 -25.31
CA ASN A 259 -15.79 28.47 -25.58
C ASN A 259 -15.27 29.05 -26.91
N TYR A 260 -13.95 29.01 -27.14
CA TYR A 260 -13.35 29.47 -28.39
C TYR A 260 -13.93 28.73 -29.59
N HIS A 261 -14.09 27.41 -29.48
CA HIS A 261 -14.76 26.63 -30.51
C HIS A 261 -16.20 27.09 -30.68
N LEU A 262 -17.02 27.25 -29.64
CA LEU A 262 -18.40 27.72 -29.78
C LEU A 262 -18.52 29.09 -30.48
N ASP A 263 -17.57 30.00 -30.24
CA ASP A 263 -17.58 31.37 -30.80
C ASP A 263 -17.16 31.44 -32.28
N LEU A 264 -16.48 30.41 -32.80
CA LEU A 264 -16.03 30.39 -34.19
C LEU A 264 -17.22 30.28 -35.18
N PRO A 265 -17.28 31.10 -36.25
CA PRO A 265 -18.35 31.04 -37.25
C PRO A 265 -18.26 29.78 -38.14
N GLY A 266 -19.36 29.44 -38.82
CA GLY A 266 -19.36 28.42 -39.88
C GLY A 266 -19.57 26.96 -39.43
N LYS A 267 -20.05 26.72 -38.21
CA LYS A 267 -20.39 25.37 -37.72
C LYS A 267 -21.76 24.90 -38.15
N THR A 268 -21.87 23.60 -38.37
CA THR A 268 -23.12 22.88 -38.54
C THR A 268 -23.86 22.70 -37.21
N SER A 269 -25.18 22.45 -37.27
CA SER A 269 -26.00 22.17 -36.08
C SER A 269 -25.46 20.97 -35.27
N SER A 270 -24.98 19.93 -35.96
CA SER A 270 -24.43 18.73 -35.32
C SER A 270 -23.13 19.01 -34.56
N GLU A 271 -22.25 19.87 -35.08
CA GLU A 271 -21.00 20.25 -34.39
C GLU A 271 -21.28 21.09 -33.15
N ILE A 272 -22.28 21.98 -33.22
CA ILE A 272 -22.73 22.78 -32.08
C ILE A 272 -23.30 21.87 -30.98
N GLU A 273 -24.13 20.88 -31.33
CA GLU A 273 -24.65 19.90 -30.38
C GLU A 273 -23.55 19.09 -29.68
N GLN A 274 -22.52 18.67 -30.42
CA GLN A 274 -21.36 17.97 -29.86
C GLN A 274 -20.58 18.85 -28.87
N LEU A 275 -20.34 20.13 -29.19
CA LEU A 275 -19.65 21.06 -28.29
C LEU A 275 -20.45 21.33 -27.01
N TYR A 276 -21.79 21.38 -27.08
CA TYR A 276 -22.63 21.50 -25.88
C TYR A 276 -22.61 20.22 -25.04
N LEU A 277 -22.58 19.05 -25.67
CA LEU A 277 -22.44 17.77 -24.95
C LEU A 277 -21.08 17.69 -24.25
N GLU A 278 -20.00 18.07 -24.93
CA GLU A 278 -18.66 18.20 -24.34
C GLU A 278 -18.68 19.15 -23.15
N ARG A 279 -19.26 20.35 -23.30
CA ARG A 279 -19.39 21.33 -22.21
C ARG A 279 -20.14 20.75 -21.00
N LYS A 280 -21.21 19.99 -21.22
CA LYS A 280 -21.96 19.32 -20.16
C LYS A 280 -21.08 18.29 -19.42
N ASN A 281 -20.28 17.52 -20.15
CA ASN A 281 -19.34 16.57 -19.56
C ASN A 281 -18.24 17.27 -18.76
N LEU A 282 -17.66 18.36 -19.30
CA LEU A 282 -16.67 19.18 -18.61
C LEU A 282 -17.24 19.78 -17.32
N LEU A 283 -18.50 20.23 -17.32
CA LEU A 283 -19.19 20.74 -16.13
C LEU A 283 -19.35 19.64 -15.07
N ALA A 284 -19.79 18.44 -15.46
CA ALA A 284 -19.93 17.31 -14.53
C ALA A 284 -18.59 16.91 -13.91
N GLN A 285 -17.52 16.82 -14.73
CA GLN A 285 -16.17 16.54 -14.24
C GLN A 285 -15.67 17.62 -13.29
N ARG A 286 -15.94 18.89 -13.60
CA ARG A 286 -15.54 20.03 -12.75
C ARG A 286 -16.21 19.97 -11.39
N GLU A 287 -17.50 19.72 -11.31
CA GLU A 287 -18.21 19.65 -10.01
C GLU A 287 -17.73 18.44 -9.19
N SER A 288 -17.45 17.30 -9.83
CA SER A 288 -16.86 16.15 -9.15
C SER A 288 -15.47 16.46 -8.58
N LEU A 289 -14.59 17.06 -9.39
CA LEU A 289 -13.23 17.43 -8.94
C LEU A 289 -13.27 18.56 -7.91
N LYS A 290 -14.22 19.48 -8.00
CA LYS A 290 -14.44 20.55 -7.00
C LYS A 290 -14.68 19.95 -5.63
N ALA A 291 -15.57 18.97 -5.52
CA ALA A 291 -15.89 18.33 -4.25
C ALA A 291 -14.69 17.60 -3.64
N LEU A 292 -13.90 16.90 -4.46
CA LEU A 292 -12.68 16.22 -4.02
C LEU A 292 -11.62 17.22 -3.55
N LEU A 293 -11.30 18.20 -4.40
CA LEU A 293 -10.31 19.23 -4.11
C LEU A 293 -10.69 20.07 -2.89
N PHE A 294 -11.99 20.27 -2.64
CA PHE A 294 -12.49 20.97 -1.47
C PHE A 294 -12.08 20.26 -0.17
N GLU A 295 -12.33 18.96 -0.07
CA GLU A 295 -11.94 18.19 1.11
C GLU A 295 -10.41 18.03 1.23
N GLU A 296 -9.69 17.92 0.11
CA GLU A 296 -8.22 17.94 0.09
C GLU A 296 -7.67 19.26 0.67
N LEU A 297 -8.13 20.42 0.18
CA LEU A 297 -7.71 21.74 0.66
C LEU A 297 -8.06 21.96 2.13
N LYS A 298 -9.26 21.56 2.54
CA LYS A 298 -9.72 21.65 3.92
C LYS A 298 -8.85 20.79 4.84
N SER A 299 -8.54 19.55 4.43
CA SER A 299 -7.63 18.66 5.17
C SER A 299 -6.23 19.25 5.33
N VAL A 300 -5.65 19.77 4.24
CA VAL A 300 -4.34 20.43 4.28
C VAL A 300 -4.38 21.66 5.20
N ALA A 301 -5.39 22.53 5.08
CA ALA A 301 -5.54 23.71 5.92
C ALA A 301 -5.72 23.38 7.40
N SER A 302 -6.47 22.33 7.73
CA SER A 302 -6.67 21.87 9.11
C SER A 302 -5.34 21.52 9.80
N LYS A 303 -4.33 21.00 9.08
CA LYS A 303 -3.00 20.73 9.66
C LYS A 303 -2.38 21.98 10.30
N TYR A 304 -2.58 23.15 9.68
CA TYR A 304 -2.06 24.42 10.14
C TYR A 304 -2.97 25.04 11.19
N LEU A 305 -4.28 25.02 10.97
CA LEU A 305 -5.25 25.64 11.86
C LEU A 305 -5.38 24.94 13.22
N ASN A 306 -5.05 23.64 13.29
CA ASN A 306 -4.95 22.93 14.57
C ASN A 306 -3.88 23.53 15.51
N LEU A 307 -2.90 24.27 14.98
CA LEU A 307 -1.88 24.97 15.78
C LEU A 307 -2.44 26.18 16.55
N GLU A 308 -3.63 26.69 16.20
CA GLU A 308 -4.26 27.82 16.91
C GLU A 308 -4.61 27.50 18.36
N GLY A 309 -4.91 26.22 18.66
CA GLY A 309 -5.07 25.76 20.03
C GLY A 309 -3.77 25.89 20.84
N GLU A 310 -2.64 25.55 20.22
CA GLU A 310 -1.31 25.66 20.84
C GLU A 310 -0.91 27.14 21.01
N ILE A 311 -1.15 27.98 20.01
CA ILE A 311 -0.92 29.44 20.09
C ILE A 311 -1.69 30.03 21.28
N THR A 312 -2.96 29.66 21.43
CA THR A 312 -3.82 30.11 22.54
C THR A 312 -3.27 29.64 23.88
N HIS A 313 -2.87 28.36 23.97
CA HIS A 313 -2.25 27.81 25.18
C HIS A 313 -0.95 28.54 25.55
N LEU A 314 -0.04 28.77 24.59
CA LEU A 314 1.22 29.48 24.82
C LEU A 314 0.97 30.92 25.30
N LYS A 315 -0.02 31.62 24.74
CA LYS A 315 -0.45 32.94 25.22
C LYS A 315 -0.92 32.90 26.67
N ASN A 316 -1.70 31.89 27.04
CA ASN A 316 -2.16 31.70 28.40
C ASN A 316 -0.99 31.41 29.37
N VAL A 317 -0.05 30.54 28.97
CA VAL A 317 1.16 30.25 29.75
C VAL A 317 2.02 31.51 29.93
N LEU A 318 2.24 32.29 28.87
CA LEU A 318 2.99 33.54 28.92
C LEU A 318 2.31 34.57 29.83
N SER A 319 0.98 34.70 29.74
CA SER A 319 0.20 35.55 30.63
C SER A 319 0.41 35.14 32.09
N PHE A 320 0.31 33.83 32.38
CA PHE A 320 0.48 33.29 33.74
C PHE A 320 1.86 33.60 34.31
N LEU A 321 2.89 33.39 33.48
CA LEU A 321 4.26 33.66 33.84
C LEU A 321 4.53 35.15 33.98
N ASN A 322 3.84 36.06 33.28
CA ASN A 322 4.08 37.50 33.35
C ASN A 322 3.29 38.22 34.45
N ILE A 323 2.16 37.67 34.91
CA ILE A 323 1.35 38.26 35.99
C ILE A 323 2.19 38.63 37.23
N GLU A 324 2.15 39.91 37.60
CA GLU A 324 2.71 40.45 38.84
C GLU A 324 1.82 40.13 40.06
N LYS A 325 2.32 40.36 41.29
CA LYS A 325 1.67 39.90 42.53
C LYS A 325 0.27 40.48 42.78
N ASP A 326 -0.14 41.53 42.07
CA ASP A 326 -1.37 42.29 42.31
C ASP A 326 -2.58 41.86 41.43
N ALA A 327 -2.46 40.77 40.66
CA ALA A 327 -3.58 40.24 39.88
C ALA A 327 -4.69 39.64 40.76
N SER A 328 -5.94 39.77 40.31
CA SER A 328 -7.10 39.20 41.00
C SER A 328 -6.96 37.68 41.13
N ASP A 329 -7.15 37.14 42.35
CA ASP A 329 -7.13 35.70 42.61
C ASP A 329 -8.02 34.91 41.64
N LYS A 330 -9.12 35.52 41.18
CA LYS A 330 -10.06 34.91 40.22
C LYS A 330 -9.47 34.79 38.81
N GLU A 331 -8.73 35.78 38.33
CA GLU A 331 -8.11 35.77 37.00
C GLU A 331 -7.00 34.71 36.94
N LEU A 332 -6.21 34.62 38.01
CA LEU A 332 -5.16 33.61 38.13
C LEU A 332 -5.74 32.19 38.17
N GLN A 333 -6.85 31.98 38.88
CA GLN A 333 -7.53 30.69 38.93
C GLN A 333 -8.11 30.28 37.59
N ASN A 334 -8.75 31.21 36.87
CA ASN A 334 -9.28 30.95 35.52
C ASN A 334 -8.16 30.53 34.55
N LEU A 335 -7.04 31.25 34.58
CA LEU A 335 -5.91 30.97 33.68
C LEU A 335 -5.28 29.59 33.94
N LYS A 336 -5.15 29.20 35.21
CA LYS A 336 -4.71 27.84 35.57
C LYS A 336 -5.68 26.79 35.02
N ALA A 337 -6.98 27.00 35.19
CA ALA A 337 -8.00 26.07 34.71
C ALA A 337 -7.94 25.90 33.18
N GLU A 338 -7.76 26.98 32.42
CA GLU A 338 -7.60 26.92 30.96
C GLU A 338 -6.32 26.18 30.53
N ILE A 339 -5.20 26.45 31.20
CA ILE A 339 -3.92 25.77 30.96
C ILE A 339 -4.05 24.27 31.22
N ASP A 340 -4.59 23.90 32.38
CA ASP A 340 -4.74 22.50 32.76
C ASP A 340 -5.78 21.78 31.88
N TYR A 341 -6.84 22.47 31.45
CA TYR A 341 -7.80 21.92 30.50
C TYR A 341 -7.15 21.57 29.16
N TYR A 342 -6.34 22.48 28.60
CA TYR A 342 -5.58 22.22 27.38
C TYR A 342 -4.64 21.03 27.54
N ILE A 343 -3.88 20.98 28.65
CA ILE A 343 -2.91 19.92 28.91
C ILE A 343 -3.60 18.57 29.07
N ASN A 344 -4.67 18.50 29.86
CA ASN A 344 -5.41 17.25 30.06
C ASN A 344 -6.05 16.75 28.77
N THR A 345 -6.61 17.65 27.96
CA THR A 345 -7.18 17.29 26.64
C THR A 345 -6.10 16.73 25.72
N ASN A 346 -4.94 17.39 25.62
CA ASN A 346 -3.85 16.93 24.77
C ASN A 346 -3.16 15.68 25.30
N LEU A 347 -3.12 15.47 26.62
CA LEU A 347 -2.67 14.21 27.22
C LEU A 347 -3.59 13.05 26.86
N GLN A 348 -4.91 13.27 26.82
CA GLN A 348 -5.85 12.24 26.39
C GLN A 348 -5.67 11.89 24.90
N ILE A 349 -5.57 12.90 24.02
CA ILE A 349 -5.29 12.70 22.59
C ILE A 349 -3.98 11.92 22.41
N LEU A 350 -2.96 12.26 23.20
CA LEU A 350 -1.67 11.60 23.15
C LEU A 350 -1.74 10.14 23.62
N GLU A 351 -2.58 9.84 24.62
CA GLU A 351 -2.80 8.48 25.11
C GLU A 351 -3.57 7.63 24.10
N ASP A 352 -4.62 8.19 23.49
CA ASP A 352 -5.39 7.50 22.45
C ASP A 352 -4.48 7.13 21.26
N ALA A 353 -3.61 8.06 20.84
CA ALA A 353 -2.60 7.82 19.80
C ALA A 353 -1.56 6.77 20.20
N TYR A 354 -1.11 6.75 21.46
CA TYR A 354 -0.22 5.72 21.98
C TYR A 354 -0.87 4.34 21.92
N ILE A 355 -2.12 4.22 22.38
CA ILE A 355 -2.88 2.97 22.36
C ILE A 355 -3.09 2.48 20.93
N GLU A 356 -3.42 3.37 19.99
CA GLU A 356 -3.55 3.02 18.57
C GLU A 356 -2.23 2.49 17.98
N GLU A 357 -1.12 3.23 18.16
CA GLU A 357 0.20 2.84 17.63
C GLU A 357 0.68 1.51 18.26
N LYS A 358 0.45 1.33 19.57
CA LYS A 358 0.72 0.08 20.29
C LYS A 358 -0.13 -1.08 19.78
N ASN A 359 -1.44 -0.88 19.59
CA ASN A 359 -2.33 -1.93 19.09
C ASN A 359 -1.97 -2.35 17.66
N ASN A 360 -1.56 -1.39 16.82
CA ASN A 360 -1.05 -1.69 15.48
C ASN A 360 0.24 -2.52 15.53
N ASN A 361 1.14 -2.22 16.47
CA ASN A 361 2.33 -3.05 16.69
C ASN A 361 2.00 -4.47 17.18
N ILE A 362 1.02 -4.62 18.09
CA ILE A 362 0.55 -5.92 18.60
C ILE A 362 -0.13 -6.73 17.50
N LYS A 363 -0.95 -6.11 16.64
CA LYS A 363 -1.53 -6.79 15.45
C LYS A 363 -0.47 -7.38 14.53
N ASP A 364 0.71 -6.77 14.50
CA ASP A 364 1.85 -7.24 13.73
C ASP A 364 2.78 -8.18 14.51
N LYS A 365 2.41 -8.65 15.72
CA LYS A 365 3.27 -9.52 16.56
C LYS A 365 3.65 -10.85 15.89
N ASP A 366 2.78 -11.39 15.03
CA ASP A 366 3.05 -12.60 14.26
C ASP A 366 3.79 -12.31 12.95
N LYS A 367 3.88 -11.03 12.56
CA LYS A 367 4.60 -10.56 11.38
C LYS A 367 6.04 -10.22 11.75
N LEU A 368 6.97 -10.96 11.15
CA LEU A 368 8.40 -10.75 11.32
C LEU A 368 8.91 -9.77 10.27
N ASN A 369 9.88 -8.93 10.64
CA ASN A 369 10.61 -8.16 9.66
C ASN A 369 11.36 -9.11 8.74
N PHE A 370 11.30 -8.87 7.43
CA PHE A 370 11.90 -9.74 6.43
C PHE A 370 13.04 -9.03 5.69
N ILE A 371 14.19 -9.69 5.66
CA ILE A 371 15.35 -9.25 4.87
C ILE A 371 15.80 -10.41 4.00
N TRP A 372 15.70 -10.26 2.68
CA TRP A 372 16.25 -11.20 1.72
C TRP A 372 17.69 -10.79 1.33
N LYS A 373 18.69 -11.36 2.00
CA LYS A 373 20.10 -11.17 1.66
C LYS A 373 20.37 -11.65 0.23
N ARG A 374 20.97 -10.81 -0.62
CA ARG A 374 21.18 -11.12 -2.05
C ARG A 374 19.86 -11.47 -2.75
N GLU A 375 18.86 -10.62 -2.52
CA GLU A 375 17.55 -10.74 -3.14
C GLU A 375 17.64 -10.94 -4.65
N ARG A 376 16.84 -11.89 -5.15
CA ARG A 376 16.74 -12.17 -6.58
C ARG A 376 15.89 -11.06 -7.20
N LYS A 377 16.52 -10.15 -7.94
CA LYS A 377 15.89 -8.96 -8.55
C LYS A 377 14.63 -9.26 -9.37
N SER A 378 14.49 -10.47 -9.92
CA SER A 378 13.29 -10.86 -10.66
C SER A 378 12.00 -10.80 -9.84
N TRP A 379 12.09 -11.04 -8.53
CA TRP A 379 10.92 -11.05 -7.64
C TRP A 379 10.55 -9.68 -7.08
N LEU A 380 11.36 -8.64 -7.29
CA LEU A 380 11.07 -7.27 -6.83
C LEU A 380 9.84 -6.67 -7.51
N THR A 381 9.57 -7.09 -8.74
CA THR A 381 8.46 -6.57 -9.57
C THR A 381 7.23 -7.46 -9.53
N ALA A 382 7.26 -8.56 -8.77
CA ALA A 382 6.12 -9.45 -8.62
C ALA A 382 4.99 -8.74 -7.84
N SER A 383 3.80 -8.77 -8.41
CA SER A 383 2.58 -8.20 -7.83
C SER A 383 1.72 -9.26 -7.14
N ALA A 384 1.88 -10.54 -7.52
CA ALA A 384 1.15 -11.65 -6.90
C ALA A 384 1.73 -11.99 -5.52
N GLN A 385 0.94 -12.71 -4.72
CA GLN A 385 1.37 -13.18 -3.41
C GLN A 385 2.49 -14.21 -3.54
N ILE A 386 3.51 -14.10 -2.69
CA ILE A 386 4.69 -15.00 -2.71
C ILE A 386 4.77 -15.79 -1.41
N TYR A 387 4.93 -17.10 -1.54
CA TYR A 387 5.24 -18.02 -0.47
C TYR A 387 6.59 -18.68 -0.76
N PHE A 388 7.51 -18.65 0.19
CA PHE A 388 8.79 -19.36 0.10
C PHE A 388 8.70 -20.69 0.84
N ASP A 389 8.83 -21.80 0.13
CA ASP A 389 8.94 -23.13 0.73
C ASP A 389 10.36 -23.35 1.27
N LEU A 390 10.49 -23.56 2.57
CA LEU A 390 11.78 -23.70 3.25
C LEU A 390 12.33 -25.14 3.22
N GLY A 391 11.54 -26.10 2.72
CA GLY A 391 11.88 -27.53 2.62
C GLY A 391 11.70 -28.32 3.91
N ASP A 392 11.25 -27.70 5.01
CA ASP A 392 11.04 -28.33 6.31
C ASP A 392 9.56 -28.39 6.73
N GLY A 393 8.65 -28.28 5.76
CA GLY A 393 7.20 -28.24 5.98
C GLY A 393 6.67 -26.87 6.42
N ARG A 394 7.52 -25.84 6.46
CA ARG A 394 7.12 -24.45 6.69
C ARG A 394 7.26 -23.61 5.43
N LEU A 395 6.33 -22.68 5.28
CA LEU A 395 6.35 -21.64 4.27
C LEU A 395 6.51 -20.27 4.93
N LEU A 396 7.18 -19.38 4.22
CA LEU A 396 7.27 -17.97 4.59
C LEU A 396 6.41 -17.14 3.61
N TYR A 397 5.30 -16.59 4.10
CA TYR A 397 4.43 -15.73 3.29
C TYR A 397 4.89 -14.29 3.36
N LYS A 398 5.18 -13.67 2.20
CA LYS A 398 5.64 -12.28 2.09
C LYS A 398 4.47 -11.32 1.90
N HIS A 399 4.32 -10.39 2.84
CA HIS A 399 3.41 -9.26 2.74
C HIS A 399 4.02 -8.09 1.94
N SER A 400 3.16 -7.16 1.53
CA SER A 400 3.54 -5.97 0.75
C SER A 400 4.40 -4.96 1.53
N ASP A 401 4.33 -4.98 2.87
CA ASP A 401 5.06 -4.11 3.79
C ASP A 401 6.46 -4.66 4.17
N ASN A 402 7.00 -5.61 3.41
CA ASN A 402 8.23 -6.34 3.72
C ASN A 402 8.22 -7.03 5.10
N LYS A 403 7.02 -7.41 5.56
CA LYS A 403 6.87 -8.36 6.66
C LYS A 403 6.53 -9.75 6.16
N VAL A 404 6.79 -10.75 6.99
CA VAL A 404 6.49 -12.15 6.70
C VAL A 404 5.83 -12.85 7.86
N ILE A 405 5.04 -13.88 7.56
CA ILE A 405 4.54 -14.82 8.56
C ILE A 405 4.96 -16.24 8.19
N TYR A 406 5.21 -17.06 9.22
CA TYR A 406 5.36 -18.51 9.03
C TYR A 406 3.98 -19.15 8.92
N ILE A 407 3.82 -20.00 7.92
CA ILE A 407 2.61 -20.79 7.69
C ILE A 407 3.05 -22.25 7.57
N THR A 408 2.33 -23.18 8.17
CA THR A 408 2.64 -24.59 7.96
C THR A 408 2.16 -25.04 6.58
N LEU A 409 2.78 -26.06 6.02
CA LEU A 409 2.31 -26.69 4.78
C LEU A 409 0.83 -27.10 4.89
N SER A 410 0.41 -27.62 6.05
CA SER A 410 -0.97 -28.02 6.30
C SER A 410 -1.94 -26.83 6.23
N ASP A 411 -1.60 -25.71 6.85
CA ASP A 411 -2.43 -24.50 6.82
C ASP A 411 -2.53 -23.92 5.41
N PHE A 412 -1.42 -23.93 4.66
CA PHE A 412 -1.42 -23.50 3.26
C PHE A 412 -2.36 -24.36 2.41
N ILE A 413 -2.28 -25.69 2.52
CA ILE A 413 -3.16 -26.58 1.77
C ILE A 413 -4.61 -26.40 2.21
N SER A 414 -4.90 -26.36 3.51
CA SER A 414 -6.27 -26.16 4.03
C SER A 414 -6.89 -24.85 3.54
N ARG A 415 -6.08 -23.80 3.38
CA ARG A 415 -6.52 -22.50 2.87
C ARG A 415 -6.91 -22.52 1.40
N PHE A 416 -6.24 -23.33 0.57
CA PHE A 416 -6.40 -23.30 -0.89
C PHE A 416 -6.99 -24.59 -1.49
N ASN A 417 -7.23 -25.60 -0.66
CA ASN A 417 -7.93 -26.84 -0.95
C ASN A 417 -8.73 -27.27 0.31
N PRO A 418 -9.84 -26.59 0.64
CA PRO A 418 -10.59 -26.81 1.87
C PRO A 418 -11.35 -28.15 1.91
N ALA A 419 -11.32 -28.96 0.84
CA ALA A 419 -11.96 -30.27 0.81
C ALA A 419 -11.17 -31.36 1.58
N ASP A 420 -9.91 -31.09 1.96
CA ASP A 420 -9.00 -32.01 2.67
C ASP A 420 -8.68 -31.59 4.13
N SER A 421 -9.40 -30.60 4.70
CA SER A 421 -9.28 -30.20 6.12
C SER A 421 -10.10 -31.04 7.08
#